data_AF-B6W080-F1
#
_entry.id   AF-B6W080-F1
#
_cell.length_a   1.000
_cell.length_b   1.000
_cell.length_c   1.000
_cell.angle_alpha   90.00
_cell.angle_beta   90.00
_cell.angle_gamma   90.00
#
_symmetry.space_group_name_H-M   'P 1'
#
loop_
_entity.id
_entity.type
_entity.pdbx_description
1 polymer ?
#
loop_
_entity_poly.entity_id
_entity_poly.type
_entity_poly.pdbx_seq_one_letter_code
_entity_poly.pdbx_strand_id
1 'polypeptide(L)' 'MADVKKLAPFILKWEGGFVNDPDDLGGATNMGVTIGTYEAYCRKKGYPKPTVERLKNITKEE' A
#
# COMPACT_ATOMS: atom_id res chain seq x y z
N MET A 1 30.62 -1.31 -11.69
CA MET A 1 29.20 -1.39 -12.08
C MET A 1 28.37 -1.17 -10.83
N ALA A 2 27.32 -0.35 -10.89
CA ALA A 2 26.50 -0.05 -9.71
C ALA A 2 25.70 -1.30 -9.29
N ASP A 3 25.60 -1.55 -7.98
CA ASP A 3 24.84 -2.67 -7.43
C ASP A 3 23.42 -2.23 -7.08
N VAL A 4 22.46 -2.66 -7.90
CA VAL A 4 21.03 -2.35 -7.73
C VAL A 4 20.50 -2.82 -6.38
N LYS A 5 21.06 -3.90 -5.79
CA LYS A 5 20.62 -4.42 -4.48
C LYS A 5 20.88 -3.44 -3.33
N LYS A 6 21.84 -2.51 -3.49
CA LYS A 6 22.12 -1.46 -2.50
C LYS A 6 21.20 -0.25 -2.64
N LEU A 7 20.75 0.03 -3.85
CA LEU A 7 19.93 1.21 -4.16
C LEU A 7 18.44 0.95 -3.97
N ALA A 8 17.96 -0.24 -4.30
CA ALA A 8 16.54 -0.60 -4.21
C ALA A 8 15.93 -0.39 -2.82
N PRO A 9 16.57 -0.79 -1.69
CA PRO A 9 16.02 -0.54 -0.35
C PRO A 9 15.93 0.95 0.00
N PHE A 10 16.86 1.76 -0.50
CA PHE A 10 16.90 3.20 -0.25
C PHE A 10 15.77 3.93 -0.98
N ILE A 11 15.50 3.57 -2.24
CA ILE A 11 14.39 4.14 -3.02
C ILE A 11 13.04 3.69 -2.45
N LEU A 12 12.90 2.39 -2.15
CA LEU A 12 11.65 1.83 -1.61
C LEU A 12 11.28 2.39 -0.24
N LYS A 13 12.24 2.91 0.54
CA LYS A 13 11.96 3.64 1.78
C LYS A 13 11.10 4.88 1.57
N TRP A 14 11.27 5.55 0.42
CA TRP A 14 10.54 6.77 0.08
C TRP A 14 9.24 6.46 -0.69
N GLU A 15 9.26 5.45 -1.56
CA GLU A 15 8.12 5.09 -2.42
C GLU A 15 7.08 4.19 -1.73
N GLY A 16 7.47 3.44 -0.70
CA GLY A 16 6.63 2.40 -0.08
C GLY A 16 5.77 2.85 1.10
N GLY A 17 5.77 4.15 1.42
CA GLY A 17 5.09 4.69 2.59
C GLY A 17 3.57 4.77 2.44
N PHE A 18 2.88 4.92 3.57
CA PHE A 18 1.47 5.29 3.58
C PHE A 18 1.30 6.74 3.14
N VAL A 19 0.44 6.97 2.16
CA VAL A 19 0.05 8.29 1.68
C VAL A 19 -1.47 8.40 1.76
N ASN A 20 -1.96 9.53 2.26
CA ASN A 20 -3.39 9.84 2.27
C ASN A 20 -3.54 11.33 2.00
N ASP A 21 -3.34 11.67 0.73
CA ASP A 21 -3.50 13.02 0.23
C ASP A 21 -5.01 13.33 0.08
N PRO A 22 -5.52 14.43 0.67
CA PRO A 22 -6.93 14.79 0.56
C PRO A 22 -7.38 15.11 -0.88
N ASP A 23 -6.46 15.46 -1.79
CA ASP A 23 -6.77 15.73 -3.20
C ASP A 23 -6.66 14.47 -4.08
N ASP A 24 -6.20 13.34 -3.54
CA ASP A 24 -6.08 12.08 -4.26
C ASP A 24 -7.43 11.35 -4.32
N LEU A 25 -7.97 11.24 -5.54
CA LEU A 25 -9.20 10.49 -5.82
C LEU A 25 -9.10 9.01 -5.41
N GLY A 26 -7.89 8.45 -5.34
CA GLY A 26 -7.62 7.09 -4.88
C GLY A 26 -7.65 6.94 -3.34
N GLY A 27 -7.55 8.05 -2.61
CA GLY A 27 -7.55 8.11 -1.14
C GLY A 27 -6.35 7.40 -0.50
N ALA A 28 -6.56 6.89 0.71
CA ALA A 28 -5.54 6.21 1.49
C ALA A 28 -4.87 5.08 0.68
N THR A 29 -3.55 5.16 0.56
CA THR A 29 -2.71 4.23 -0.19
C THR A 29 -1.56 3.74 0.68
N ASN A 30 -1.31 2.42 0.69
CA ASN A 30 -0.16 1.83 1.37
C ASN A 30 0.54 0.83 0.44
N MET A 31 1.87 0.90 0.35
CA MET A 31 2.66 0.01 -0.52
C MET A 31 2.15 -0.06 -1.98
N GLY A 32 1.59 1.05 -2.50
CA GLY A 32 0.99 1.10 -3.84
C GLY A 32 -0.44 0.54 -3.96
N VAL A 33 -1.06 0.09 -2.86
CA VAL A 33 -2.43 -0.41 -2.82
C VAL A 33 -3.36 0.67 -2.26
N THR A 34 -4.35 1.08 -3.06
CA THR A 34 -5.40 2.03 -2.63
C THR A 34 -6.44 1.32 -1.76
N ILE A 35 -7.13 2.06 -0.89
CA ILE A 35 -8.21 1.54 -0.06
C ILE A 35 -9.35 0.93 -0.89
N GLY A 36 -9.64 1.49 -2.06
CA GLY A 36 -10.65 0.97 -2.98
C GLY A 36 -10.27 -0.39 -3.56
N THR A 37 -9.00 -0.54 -3.97
CA THR A 37 -8.46 -1.83 -4.43
C THR A 37 -8.49 -2.88 -3.31
N TYR A 38 -8.09 -2.51 -2.09
CA TYR A 38 -8.08 -3.42 -0.95
C TYR A 38 -9.50 -3.82 -0.51
N GLU A 39 -10.48 -2.91 -0.61
CA GLU A 39 -11.89 -3.22 -0.36
C GLU A 39 -12.42 -4.27 -1.35
N ALA A 40 -12.11 -4.13 -2.65
CA ALA A 40 -12.49 -5.11 -3.66
C ALA A 40 -11.88 -6.49 -3.39
N TYR A 41 -10.60 -6.54 -2.98
CA TYR A 41 -9.93 -7.77 -2.55
C TYR A 41 -10.63 -8.40 -1.34
N CYS A 42 -10.88 -7.61 -0.28
CA CYS A 42 -11.53 -8.08 0.93
C CYS A 42 -12.92 -8.67 0.62
N ARG A 43 -13.72 -7.98 -0.21
CA ARG A 43 -15.03 -8.48 -0.65
C ARG A 43 -14.92 -9.82 -1.37
N LYS A 44 -13.94 -9.99 -2.25
CA LYS A 44 -13.71 -11.25 -2.99
C LYS A 44 -13.31 -12.41 -2.07
N LYS A 45 -12.60 -12.12 -0.98
CA LYS A 45 -12.18 -13.10 0.03
C LYS A 45 -13.24 -13.35 1.12
N GLY A 46 -14.35 -12.60 1.13
CA GLY A 46 -15.35 -12.66 2.19
C GLY A 46 -14.89 -11.99 3.50
N TYR A 47 -13.87 -11.14 3.44
CA TYR A 47 -13.41 -10.35 4.58
C TYR A 47 -14.34 -9.14 4.82
N PRO A 48 -14.41 -8.64 6.07
CA PRO A 48 -15.09 -7.39 6.35
C PRO A 48 -14.44 -6.24 5.58
N LYS A 49 -15.24 -5.19 5.32
CA LYS A 49 -14.76 -3.95 4.70
C LYS A 49 -13.52 -3.44 5.46
N PRO A 50 -12.38 -3.21 4.79
CA PRO A 50 -11.15 -2.82 5.46
C PRO A 50 -11.21 -1.37 5.93
N THR A 51 -10.44 -1.08 6.98
CA THR A 51 -10.20 0.29 7.46
C THR A 51 -8.86 0.81 6.94
N VAL A 52 -8.65 2.12 6.99
CA VAL A 52 -7.35 2.74 6.70
C VAL A 52 -6.25 2.20 7.61
N GLU A 53 -6.56 1.93 8.87
CA GLU A 53 -5.61 1.32 9.82
C GLU A 53 -5.23 -0.10 9.40
N ARG A 54 -6.19 -0.91 8.94
CA ARG A 54 -5.89 -2.23 8.40
C ARG A 54 -5.02 -2.13 7.15
N LEU A 55 -5.32 -1.17 6.26
CA LEU A 55 -4.50 -0.91 5.06
C LEU A 55 -3.06 -0.53 5.42
N LYS A 56 -2.83 0.26 6.47
CA LYS A 56 -1.48 0.62 6.96
C LYS A 56 -0.67 -0.59 7.46
N ASN A 57 -1.35 -1.61 7.97
CA ASN A 57 -0.74 -2.77 8.61
C ASN A 57 -0.64 -3.99 7.68
N ILE A 58 -0.96 -3.88 6.39
CA ILE A 58 -0.80 -4.98 5.44
C ILE A 58 0.68 -5.37 5.29
N THR A 59 0.92 -6.66 5.14
CA THR A 59 2.26 -7.19 4.87
C THR A 59 2.53 -7.25 3.37
N LYS A 60 3.80 -7.39 2.97
CA LYS A 60 4.16 -7.58 1.55
C LYS A 60 3.71 -8.94 0.99
N GLU A 61 3.33 -9.88 1.86
CA GLU A 61 2.94 -11.24 1.50
C GLU A 61 1.41 -11.41 1.41
N GLU A 62 0.63 -10.42 1.84
CA GLU A 62 -0.83 -10.35 1.70
C GLU A 62 -1.26 -9.97 0.27
#